data_AF-A0A1L7VS37-F1
#
_entry.id   AF-A0A1L7VS37-F1
#
_cell.length_a   1.000
_cell.length_b   1.000
_cell.length_c   1.000
_cell.angle_alpha   90.00
_cell.angle_beta   90.00
_cell.angle_gamma   90.00
#
_symmetry.space_group_name_H-M   'P 1'
#
loop_
_entity.id
_entity.type
_entity.pdbx_description
1 polymer ?
#
loop_
_entity_poly.entity_id
_entity_poly.type
_entity_poly.pdbx_seq_one_letter_code
_entity_poly.pdbx_strand_id
1 'polypeptide(L)'
;MDGLFDGSPLLSAVLAADFVDVLLKRWWDLFTILATAWVYLVLARRLDILFTLGFVAWKHASVMTSLVSLLNSRYTTDAALGICGIFLVGYYASRWIVNRRVNSTASTAHRLLIPGRITHHRLYPQKHSFSYPYLLLGIPIEVSDNANDIMLANVHSSWSWFIQLSGLTALFKVCPADHLQRIRSDNGLRGKLDAYLGSEGIDASRYPYAYLVTAAQLPGLRFNPATFWFLYSPDKVFQAIILEMNNVFGERHPYLVTREVQAEDKHVHNMTENDQGLLCAQIRTTWRKRFHVSPFNSRTGSYSMLAKDPPGPGMRGFRGLDISITLSSSKDQPKVLTNLFSEGEAIDPYKISISGRVRFASSWLGSLLAILPRFMMESTILFFKPSLHFWYRPEPYKESIGRSANWIEKILEQVFREYLKHLVQRSTAPVTILYTPRGVAEASKQTFISPSTCGPGESIRDQDQSVDADFLFTLRLLCA
;
A
#
# COMPACT_ATOMS: atom_id res chain seq x y z
N MET A 1 76.47 13.85 -25.00
CA MET A 1 76.38 12.43 -24.60
C MET A 1 75.16 11.84 -25.28
N ASP A 2 75.12 11.79 -26.61
CA ASP A 2 75.96 10.99 -27.53
C ASP A 2 75.76 9.49 -27.31
N GLY A 3 74.98 8.88 -28.21
CA GLY A 3 75.00 7.45 -28.48
C GLY A 3 73.93 6.62 -27.77
N LEU A 4 72.69 6.64 -28.27
CA LEU A 4 71.80 5.48 -28.18
C LEU A 4 71.10 5.28 -29.53
N PHE A 5 71.42 4.14 -30.14
CA PHE A 5 70.99 3.66 -31.46
C PHE A 5 69.46 3.52 -31.60
N ASP A 6 68.92 3.89 -32.77
CA ASP A 6 67.53 3.69 -33.22
C ASP A 6 67.09 2.21 -33.38
N GLY A 7 67.84 1.26 -32.81
CA GLY A 7 67.57 -0.18 -32.88
C GLY A 7 67.68 -0.92 -31.53
N SER A 8 67.72 -0.20 -30.40
CA SER A 8 67.86 -0.83 -29.08
C SER A 8 66.51 -1.25 -28.47
N PRO A 9 66.33 -2.51 -28.02
CA PRO A 9 65.11 -2.96 -27.34
C PRO A 9 64.88 -2.28 -25.98
N LEU A 10 65.88 -1.55 -25.45
CA LEU A 10 65.74 -0.77 -24.22
C LEU A 10 64.90 0.50 -24.41
N LEU A 11 64.83 1.08 -25.61
CA LEU A 11 63.98 2.24 -25.87
C LEU A 11 62.49 1.89 -25.75
N SER A 12 62.10 0.72 -26.27
CA SER A 12 60.74 0.19 -26.14
C SER A 12 60.40 -0.20 -24.70
N ALA A 13 61.37 -0.70 -23.93
CA ALA A 13 61.19 -1.02 -22.52
C ALA A 13 61.02 0.24 -21.64
N VAL A 14 61.78 1.30 -21.92
CA VAL A 14 61.65 2.60 -21.23
C VAL A 14 60.31 3.26 -21.58
N LEU A 15 59.90 3.25 -22.84
CA LEU A 15 58.60 3.77 -23.26
C LEU A 15 57.42 2.95 -22.70
N ALA A 16 57.57 1.62 -22.56
CA ALA A 16 56.57 0.78 -21.93
C ALA A 16 56.49 0.99 -20.41
N ALA A 17 57.63 1.18 -19.74
CA ALA A 17 57.67 1.51 -18.32
C ALA A 17 57.06 2.89 -18.03
N ASP A 18 57.37 3.90 -18.85
CA ASP A 18 56.82 5.25 -18.76
C ASP A 18 55.30 5.25 -19.09
N PHE A 19 54.88 4.43 -20.05
CA PHE A 19 53.45 4.21 -20.35
C PHE A 19 52.71 3.52 -19.19
N VAL A 20 53.31 2.50 -18.56
CA VAL A 20 52.73 1.79 -17.42
C VAL A 20 52.67 2.67 -16.18
N ASP A 21 53.68 3.50 -15.93
CA ASP A 21 53.70 4.45 -14.81
C ASP A 21 52.66 5.56 -15.00
N VAL A 22 52.49 6.07 -16.23
CA VAL A 22 51.41 7.01 -16.60
C VAL A 22 50.03 6.36 -16.50
N LEU A 23 49.90 5.07 -16.84
CA LEU A 23 48.64 4.32 -16.75
C LEU A 23 48.24 4.04 -15.30
N LEU A 24 49.19 3.63 -14.45
CA LEU A 24 49.00 3.36 -13.03
C LEU A 24 48.67 4.64 -12.24
N LYS A 25 49.34 5.74 -12.54
CA LYS A 25 49.10 7.06 -11.91
C LYS A 25 47.72 7.59 -12.30
N ARG A 26 47.34 7.48 -13.58
CA ARG A 26 45.98 7.82 -14.06
C ARG A 26 44.90 6.92 -13.48
N TRP A 27 45.16 5.63 -13.26
CA TRP A 27 44.19 4.71 -12.64
C TRP A 27 44.00 5.00 -11.15
N TRP A 28 45.05 5.36 -10.42
CA TRP A 28 44.95 5.80 -9.03
C TRP A 28 44.22 7.14 -8.90
N ASP A 29 44.46 8.07 -9.82
CA ASP A 29 43.72 9.34 -9.90
C ASP A 29 42.24 9.09 -10.25
N LEU A 30 41.96 8.21 -11.21
CA LEU A 30 40.58 7.84 -11.57
C LEU A 30 39.87 7.12 -10.41
N PHE A 31 40.56 6.22 -9.71
CA PHE A 31 40.04 5.49 -8.57
C PHE A 31 39.79 6.42 -7.37
N THR A 32 40.69 7.36 -7.08
CA THR A 32 40.49 8.35 -6.03
C THR A 32 39.37 9.33 -6.39
N ILE A 33 39.23 9.76 -7.65
CA ILE A 33 38.11 10.58 -8.14
C ILE A 33 36.79 9.80 -8.05
N LEU A 34 36.76 8.53 -8.44
CA LEU A 34 35.55 7.71 -8.38
C LEU A 34 35.17 7.34 -6.94
N ALA A 35 36.15 7.06 -6.07
CA ALA A 35 35.94 6.77 -4.66
C ALA A 35 35.49 8.03 -3.90
N THR A 36 36.08 9.19 -4.17
CA THR A 36 35.62 10.48 -3.61
C THR A 36 34.24 10.85 -4.15
N ALA A 37 33.98 10.68 -5.45
CA ALA A 37 32.64 10.88 -6.02
C ALA A 37 31.61 9.90 -5.42
N TRP A 38 32.00 8.66 -5.13
CA TRP A 38 31.14 7.67 -4.49
C TRP A 38 30.85 8.03 -3.03
N VAL A 39 31.86 8.38 -2.23
CA VAL A 39 31.69 8.88 -0.85
C VAL A 39 30.81 10.14 -0.85
N TYR A 40 31.01 11.04 -1.81
CA TYR A 40 30.27 12.29 -1.95
C TYR A 40 28.80 12.08 -2.36
N LEU A 41 28.52 11.17 -3.31
CA LEU A 41 27.16 10.82 -3.74
C LEU A 41 26.39 10.01 -2.69
N VAL A 42 27.08 9.27 -1.82
CA VAL A 42 26.46 8.46 -0.77
C VAL A 42 26.18 9.26 0.49
N LEU A 43 27.00 10.27 0.84
CA LEU A 43 26.89 11.01 2.10
C LEU A 43 26.37 12.45 1.99
N ALA A 44 26.48 13.14 0.84
CA ALA A 44 26.13 14.57 0.76
C ALA A 44 24.65 14.83 0.40
N ARG A 45 24.04 15.82 1.05
CA ARG A 45 22.67 16.28 0.73
C ARG A 45 22.67 17.13 -0.55
N ARG A 46 21.52 17.12 -1.25
CA ARG A 46 21.34 17.61 -2.64
C ARG A 46 21.78 19.05 -2.94
N LEU A 47 21.93 19.91 -1.93
CA LEU A 47 22.36 21.30 -2.12
C LEU A 47 23.89 21.44 -2.20
N ASP A 48 24.64 20.61 -1.48
CA ASP A 48 26.10 20.68 -1.46
C ASP A 48 26.70 20.26 -2.81
N ILE A 49 26.05 19.31 -3.50
CA ILE A 49 26.43 18.85 -4.84
C ILE A 49 26.34 19.97 -5.88
N LEU A 50 25.27 20.78 -5.82
CA LEU A 50 25.05 21.91 -6.72
C LEU A 50 26.07 23.03 -6.50
N PHE A 51 26.39 23.36 -5.24
CA PHE A 51 27.39 24.36 -4.93
C PHE A 51 28.80 23.90 -5.33
N THR A 52 29.18 22.64 -5.07
CA THR A 52 30.49 22.14 -5.48
C THR A 52 30.64 22.01 -6.99
N LEU A 53 29.60 21.60 -7.72
CA LEU A 53 29.62 21.60 -9.19
C LEU A 53 29.75 23.03 -9.74
N GLY A 54 29.07 24.01 -9.13
CA GLY A 54 29.21 25.42 -9.47
C GLY A 54 30.64 25.94 -9.24
N PHE A 55 31.24 25.63 -8.09
CA PHE A 55 32.61 26.06 -7.76
C PHE A 55 33.69 25.35 -8.59
N VAL A 56 33.52 24.06 -8.91
CA VAL A 56 34.46 23.31 -9.76
C VAL A 56 34.36 23.78 -11.22
N ALA A 57 33.15 24.01 -11.74
CA ALA A 57 32.94 24.57 -13.08
C ALA A 57 33.50 25.99 -13.20
N TRP A 58 33.36 26.82 -12.15
CA TRP A 58 33.98 28.14 -12.09
C TRP A 58 35.51 28.06 -12.10
N LYS A 59 36.10 27.16 -11.31
CA LYS A 59 37.56 27.04 -11.14
C LYS A 59 38.26 26.44 -12.36
N HIS A 60 37.57 25.62 -13.16
CA HIS A 60 38.15 24.89 -14.29
C HIS A 60 37.43 25.16 -15.63
N ALA A 61 36.98 26.40 -15.84
CA ALA A 61 36.26 26.82 -17.04
C ALA A 61 37.02 26.54 -18.37
N SER A 62 38.35 26.55 -18.37
CA SER A 62 39.19 26.24 -19.52
C SER A 62 39.29 24.74 -19.86
N VAL A 63 38.99 23.85 -18.92
CA VAL A 63 38.94 22.39 -19.14
C VAL A 63 37.58 21.99 -19.72
N MET A 64 36.51 22.70 -19.34
CA MET A 64 35.16 22.48 -19.89
C MET A 64 35.07 22.80 -21.39
N THR A 65 35.80 23.79 -21.89
CA THR A 65 35.86 24.09 -23.33
C THR A 65 36.59 23.00 -24.12
N SER A 66 37.57 22.31 -23.52
CA SER A 66 38.22 21.13 -24.10
C SER A 66 37.38 19.86 -24.01
N LEU A 67 36.47 19.78 -23.03
CA LEU A 67 35.53 18.67 -22.91
C LEU A 67 34.41 18.74 -23.97
N VAL A 68 34.03 19.96 -24.35
CA VAL A 68 33.11 20.22 -25.48
C VAL A 68 33.72 19.82 -26.82
N SER A 69 35.04 19.95 -27.00
CA SER A 69 35.71 19.50 -28.24
C SER A 69 35.88 17.97 -28.30
N LEU A 70 36.00 17.29 -27.15
CA LEU A 70 36.06 15.82 -27.08
C LEU A 70 34.70 15.14 -27.33
N LEU A 71 33.61 15.81 -26.96
CA LEU A 71 32.22 15.40 -27.23
C LEU A 71 31.81 15.55 -28.72
N ASN A 72 32.67 16.16 -29.54
CA ASN A 72 32.41 16.39 -30.96
C ASN A 72 32.81 15.20 -31.86
N SER A 73 33.38 14.12 -31.29
CA SER A 73 33.65 12.87 -32.01
C SER A 73 32.51 11.87 -31.78
N ARG A 74 31.78 11.55 -32.86
CA ARG A 74 30.63 10.60 -32.81
C ARG A 74 31.00 9.23 -32.22
N TYR A 75 32.24 8.78 -32.39
CA TYR A 75 32.69 7.47 -31.93
C TYR A 75 32.83 7.36 -30.40
N THR A 76 33.21 8.44 -29.71
CA THR A 76 33.37 8.43 -28.24
C THR A 76 32.01 8.52 -27.54
N THR A 77 31.06 9.25 -28.12
CA THR A 77 29.66 9.28 -27.64
C THR A 77 28.97 7.95 -27.83
N ASP A 78 29.17 7.27 -28.97
CA ASP A 78 28.54 5.98 -29.27
C ASP A 78 29.12 4.85 -28.39
N ALA A 79 30.43 4.86 -28.12
CA ALA A 79 31.07 3.91 -27.21
C ALA A 79 30.60 4.09 -25.76
N ALA A 80 30.48 5.34 -25.29
CA ALA A 80 29.97 5.65 -23.96
C ALA A 80 28.50 5.22 -23.80
N LEU A 81 27.66 5.46 -24.81
CA LEU A 81 26.27 4.99 -24.85
C LEU A 81 26.17 3.45 -24.86
N GLY A 82 27.03 2.78 -25.63
CA GLY A 82 27.10 1.32 -25.68
C GLY A 82 27.48 0.70 -24.34
N ILE A 83 28.51 1.23 -23.67
CA ILE A 83 28.95 0.77 -22.35
C ILE A 83 27.86 1.01 -21.31
N CYS A 84 27.23 2.20 -21.30
CA CYS A 84 26.10 2.50 -20.43
C CYS A 84 24.94 1.53 -20.65
N GLY A 85 24.63 1.20 -21.92
CA GLY A 85 23.62 0.22 -22.29
C GLY A 85 23.90 -1.18 -21.74
N ILE A 86 25.16 -1.65 -21.84
CA ILE A 86 25.58 -2.96 -21.32
C ILE A 86 25.45 -3.02 -19.79
N PHE A 87 25.89 -1.97 -19.07
CA PHE A 87 25.73 -1.91 -17.61
C PHE A 87 24.26 -1.81 -17.20
N LEU A 88 23.44 -1.09 -17.95
CA LEU A 88 21.99 -1.04 -17.73
C LEU A 88 21.38 -2.44 -17.88
N VAL A 89 21.68 -3.13 -18.99
CA VAL A 89 21.17 -4.49 -19.27
C VAL A 89 21.66 -5.48 -18.22
N GLY A 90 22.94 -5.43 -17.82
CA GLY A 90 23.49 -6.27 -16.76
C GLY A 90 22.87 -6.00 -15.38
N TYR A 91 22.60 -4.74 -15.04
CA TYR A 91 21.90 -4.35 -13.82
C TYR A 91 20.44 -4.84 -13.82
N TYR A 92 19.73 -4.72 -14.94
CA TYR A 92 18.37 -5.22 -15.08
C TYR A 92 18.33 -6.77 -15.08
N ALA A 93 19.28 -7.44 -15.73
CA ALA A 93 19.38 -8.90 -15.76
C ALA A 93 19.73 -9.47 -14.38
N SER A 94 20.67 -8.86 -13.65
CA SER A 94 21.00 -9.27 -12.27
C SER A 94 19.83 -9.05 -11.31
N ARG A 95 19.12 -7.92 -11.41
CA ARG A 95 17.88 -7.69 -10.65
C ARG A 95 16.76 -8.65 -11.03
N TRP A 96 16.65 -9.04 -12.30
CA TRP A 96 15.69 -10.05 -12.77
C TRP A 96 16.02 -11.44 -12.20
N ILE A 97 17.30 -11.82 -12.13
CA ILE A 97 17.76 -13.07 -11.51
C ILE A 97 17.51 -13.06 -9.99
N VAL A 98 17.77 -11.94 -9.31
CA VAL A 98 17.51 -11.81 -7.87
C VAL A 98 16.01 -11.85 -7.57
N ASN A 99 15.17 -11.16 -8.36
CA ASN A 99 13.71 -11.23 -8.21
C ASN A 99 13.13 -12.62 -8.56
N ARG A 100 13.82 -13.42 -9.39
CA ARG A 100 13.45 -14.83 -9.64
C ARG A 100 13.75 -15.76 -8.47
N ARG A 101 14.63 -15.38 -7.53
CA ARG A 101 14.96 -16.18 -6.33
C ARG A 101 14.03 -15.95 -5.15
N VAL A 102 12.95 -15.18 -5.32
CA VAL A 102 11.85 -15.22 -4.36
C VAL A 102 11.13 -16.54 -4.60
N ASN A 103 11.51 -17.53 -3.81
CA ASN A 103 10.85 -18.83 -3.79
C ASN A 103 9.35 -18.61 -3.60
N SER A 104 8.56 -19.22 -4.48
CA SER A 104 7.18 -19.57 -4.20
C SER A 104 7.19 -20.44 -2.94
N THR A 105 7.08 -19.83 -1.76
CA THR A 105 6.48 -20.55 -0.63
C THR A 105 5.13 -21.03 -1.12
N ALA A 106 4.80 -22.28 -0.80
CA ALA A 106 3.64 -22.98 -1.33
C ALA A 106 2.34 -22.38 -0.76
N SER A 107 2.00 -21.17 -1.17
CA SER A 107 0.69 -20.59 -0.91
C SER A 107 -0.32 -21.37 -1.73
N THR A 108 -1.38 -21.82 -1.06
CA THR A 108 -2.39 -22.63 -1.75
C THR A 108 -3.25 -21.82 -2.72
N ALA A 109 -3.37 -20.51 -2.49
CA ALA A 109 -4.02 -19.58 -3.40
C ALA A 109 -2.99 -18.72 -4.14
N HIS A 110 -3.28 -18.34 -5.39
CA HIS A 110 -2.35 -17.57 -6.22
C HIS A 110 -2.69 -16.08 -6.15
N ARG A 111 -1.66 -15.23 -6.35
CA ARG A 111 -1.83 -13.80 -6.61
C ARG A 111 -2.44 -13.63 -8.00
N LEU A 112 -3.54 -12.90 -8.11
CA LEU A 112 -4.30 -12.80 -9.35
C LEU A 112 -4.67 -11.35 -9.68
N LEU A 113 -4.54 -11.00 -10.96
CA LEU A 113 -5.21 -9.85 -11.55
C LEU A 113 -6.60 -10.32 -11.95
N ILE A 114 -7.64 -9.68 -11.42
CA ILE A 114 -9.03 -10.08 -11.63
C ILE A 114 -9.70 -8.95 -12.42
N PRO A 115 -9.78 -9.06 -13.74
CA PRO A 115 -10.68 -8.25 -14.53
C PRO A 115 -12.11 -8.42 -13.99
N GLY A 116 -12.77 -7.32 -13.73
CA GLY A 116 -14.12 -7.34 -13.19
C GLY A 116 -14.94 -6.18 -13.69
N ARG A 117 -16.21 -6.19 -13.29
CA ARG A 117 -17.13 -5.09 -13.54
C ARG A 117 -17.89 -4.78 -12.27
N ILE A 118 -18.03 -3.47 -12.05
CA ILE A 118 -18.89 -2.96 -10.99
C ILE A 118 -20.12 -2.33 -11.62
N THR A 119 -21.26 -2.61 -11.02
CA THR A 119 -22.57 -2.08 -11.41
C THR A 119 -23.17 -1.39 -10.21
N HIS A 120 -23.71 -0.21 -10.40
CA HIS A 120 -24.48 0.48 -9.37
C HIS A 120 -25.87 0.77 -9.92
N HIS A 121 -26.88 0.31 -9.20
CA HIS A 121 -28.29 0.53 -9.50
C HIS A 121 -28.92 1.24 -8.32
N ARG A 122 -29.10 2.56 -8.43
CA ARG A 122 -29.93 3.33 -7.53
C ARG A 122 -31.39 3.14 -7.92
N LEU A 123 -32.18 2.62 -6.99
CA LEU A 123 -33.62 2.36 -7.14
C LEU A 123 -34.46 3.50 -6.57
N TYR A 124 -33.99 4.13 -5.48
CA TYR A 124 -34.73 5.15 -4.73
C TYR A 124 -33.79 6.26 -4.20
N PRO A 125 -34.24 7.51 -4.07
CA PRO A 125 -35.52 8.08 -4.54
C PRO A 125 -35.57 8.36 -6.04
N GLN A 126 -34.41 8.50 -6.68
CA GLN A 126 -34.27 8.76 -8.12
C GLN A 126 -33.51 7.61 -8.77
N LYS A 127 -34.11 7.01 -9.80
CA LYS A 127 -33.48 5.92 -10.53
C LYS A 127 -32.22 6.41 -11.24
N HIS A 128 -31.15 5.64 -11.11
CA HIS A 128 -29.88 5.91 -11.80
C HIS A 128 -29.07 4.63 -11.82
N SER A 129 -28.55 4.26 -12.98
CA SER A 129 -27.72 3.07 -13.09
C SER A 129 -26.54 3.31 -13.99
N PHE A 130 -25.38 2.82 -13.59
CA PHE A 130 -24.16 2.90 -14.36
C PHE A 130 -23.29 1.68 -14.07
N SER A 131 -22.39 1.40 -14.99
CA SER A 131 -21.44 0.32 -14.86
C SER A 131 -20.15 0.63 -15.59
N TYR A 132 -19.05 0.12 -15.05
CA TYR A 132 -17.73 0.34 -15.60
C TYR A 132 -16.79 -0.82 -15.27
N PRO A 133 -15.79 -1.07 -16.12
CA PRO A 133 -14.77 -2.07 -15.85
C PRO A 133 -13.98 -1.68 -14.59
N TYR A 134 -13.65 -2.69 -13.77
CA TYR A 134 -13.01 -2.51 -12.48
C TYR A 134 -11.94 -3.59 -12.29
N LEU A 135 -10.67 -3.17 -12.33
CA LEU A 135 -9.56 -4.09 -12.16
C LEU A 135 -9.29 -4.32 -10.68
N LEU A 136 -9.27 -5.58 -10.29
CA LEU A 136 -9.01 -6.02 -8.92
C LEU A 136 -7.72 -6.82 -8.82
N LEU A 137 -7.17 -6.86 -7.62
CA LEU A 137 -6.02 -7.65 -7.21
C LEU A 137 -6.48 -8.62 -6.12
N GLY A 138 -6.27 -9.91 -6.36
CA GLY A 138 -6.45 -10.98 -5.39
C GLY A 138 -5.10 -11.37 -4.79
N ILE A 139 -4.94 -11.28 -3.48
CA ILE A 139 -3.68 -11.53 -2.77
C ILE A 139 -3.95 -12.53 -1.63
N PRO A 140 -3.34 -13.72 -1.66
CA PRO A 140 -3.34 -14.61 -0.51
C PRO A 140 -2.51 -13.98 0.62
N ILE A 141 -2.99 -14.14 1.85
CA ILE A 141 -2.32 -13.69 3.07
C ILE A 141 -2.27 -14.89 4.00
N GLU A 142 -1.07 -15.40 4.24
CA GLU A 142 -0.84 -16.57 5.08
C GLU A 142 0.01 -16.20 6.31
N VAL A 143 -0.09 -16.99 7.39
CA VAL A 143 0.70 -16.78 8.63
C VAL A 143 2.21 -16.76 8.37
N SER A 144 2.68 -17.46 7.32
CA SER A 144 4.10 -17.57 6.97
C SER A 144 4.63 -16.44 6.06
N ASP A 145 3.80 -15.44 5.70
CA ASP A 145 4.26 -14.33 4.87
C ASP A 145 5.10 -13.35 5.68
N ASN A 146 6.41 -13.64 5.77
CA ASN A 146 7.39 -12.67 6.28
C ASN A 146 7.28 -11.36 5.50
N ALA A 147 7.35 -10.25 6.24
CA ALA A 147 7.20 -8.83 5.90
C ALA A 147 7.75 -8.33 4.55
N ASN A 148 8.62 -9.10 3.91
CA ASN A 148 9.37 -8.73 2.72
C ASN A 148 8.67 -9.08 1.40
N ASP A 149 7.65 -9.96 1.40
CA ASP A 149 7.10 -10.52 0.16
C ASP A 149 5.84 -9.83 -0.38
N ILE A 150 5.22 -8.93 0.40
CA ILE A 150 4.00 -8.20 -0.01
C ILE A 150 4.34 -6.98 -0.89
N MET A 151 5.63 -6.65 -1.03
CA MET A 151 6.06 -5.68 -2.02
C MET A 151 6.19 -6.36 -3.39
N LEU A 152 5.16 -6.19 -4.23
CA LEU A 152 5.38 -6.09 -5.68
C LEU A 152 6.39 -4.95 -5.91
N ALA A 153 7.67 -5.33 -5.99
CA ALA A 153 8.85 -4.54 -6.24
C ALA A 153 9.13 -3.34 -5.30
N ASN A 154 10.19 -3.51 -4.49
CA ASN A 154 11.25 -2.55 -4.17
C ASN A 154 10.88 -1.08 -3.90
N VAL A 155 11.09 -0.61 -2.66
CA VAL A 155 11.43 0.79 -2.39
C VAL A 155 12.59 0.85 -1.40
N HIS A 156 13.76 1.25 -1.90
CA HIS A 156 14.64 2.24 -1.27
C HIS A 156 15.83 2.55 -2.20
N SER A 157 15.62 3.41 -3.21
CA SER A 157 16.71 4.23 -3.81
C SER A 157 16.14 5.30 -4.74
N SER A 158 16.75 6.50 -4.73
CA SER A 158 16.29 7.75 -5.35
C SER A 158 16.26 7.78 -6.89
N TRP A 159 16.54 6.66 -7.58
CA TRP A 159 16.59 6.56 -9.05
C TRP A 159 15.43 5.71 -9.64
N SER A 160 14.38 5.47 -8.86
CA SER A 160 13.29 4.51 -9.16
C SER A 160 12.31 4.89 -10.29
N TRP A 161 12.34 6.09 -10.86
CA TRP A 161 11.30 6.51 -11.81
C TRP A 161 11.44 5.86 -13.20
N PHE A 162 12.67 5.63 -13.68
CA PHE A 162 12.91 4.91 -14.95
C PHE A 162 12.64 3.40 -14.84
N ILE A 163 12.92 2.77 -13.69
CA ILE A 163 12.60 1.35 -13.44
C ILE A 163 11.08 1.14 -13.29
N GLN A 164 10.35 2.12 -12.75
CA GLN A 164 8.89 2.12 -12.73
C GLN A 164 8.28 2.13 -14.15
N LEU A 165 8.99 2.68 -15.13
CA LEU A 165 8.53 2.68 -16.52
C LEU A 165 8.73 1.32 -17.23
N SER A 166 9.78 0.56 -16.88
CA SER A 166 10.09 -0.74 -17.52
C SER A 166 9.49 -1.94 -16.80
N GLY A 167 9.18 -1.83 -15.51
CA GLY A 167 8.50 -2.85 -14.73
C GLY A 167 6.98 -2.64 -14.73
N LEU A 168 6.27 -3.09 -15.77
CA LEU A 168 4.81 -3.00 -15.83
C LEU A 168 4.07 -3.74 -14.69
N THR A 169 4.74 -4.65 -14.00
CA THR A 169 4.24 -5.30 -12.77
C THR A 169 4.30 -4.39 -11.54
N ALA A 170 5.07 -3.30 -11.57
CA ALA A 170 5.10 -2.27 -10.51
C ALA A 170 3.96 -1.24 -10.65
N LEU A 171 3.19 -1.28 -11.74
CA LEU A 171 2.03 -0.39 -11.95
C LEU A 171 0.88 -0.70 -10.97
N PHE A 172 0.83 -1.90 -10.42
CA PHE A 172 -0.25 -2.39 -9.57
C PHE A 172 0.28 -2.73 -8.18
N LYS A 173 0.59 -1.69 -7.40
CA LYS A 173 1.15 -1.86 -6.06
C LYS A 173 0.06 -1.83 -5.01
N VAL A 174 0.04 -2.85 -4.15
CA VAL A 174 -0.72 -2.84 -2.91
C VAL A 174 0.18 -2.30 -1.80
N CYS A 175 -0.24 -1.19 -1.19
CA CYS A 175 0.47 -0.60 -0.07
C CYS A 175 -0.21 -1.05 1.24
N PRO A 176 0.50 -1.70 2.18
CA PRO A 176 -0.11 -2.10 3.45
C PRO A 176 -0.74 -0.94 4.23
N ALA A 177 -0.19 0.28 4.12
CA ALA A 177 -0.76 1.49 4.73
C ALA A 177 -2.19 1.82 4.25
N ASP A 178 -2.53 1.37 3.05
CA ASP A 178 -3.83 1.64 2.43
C ASP A 178 -4.91 0.64 2.85
N HIS A 179 -4.61 -0.30 3.77
CA HIS A 179 -5.59 -1.24 4.32
C HIS A 179 -5.61 -1.29 5.85
N LEU A 180 -6.79 -1.58 6.42
CA LEU A 180 -7.09 -1.66 7.84
C LEU A 180 -6.46 -0.48 8.63
N GLN A 181 -5.86 -0.75 9.78
CA GLN A 181 -5.19 0.27 10.59
C GLN A 181 -4.04 0.92 9.82
N ARG A 182 -3.89 2.26 9.93
CA ARG A 182 -2.83 3.00 9.20
C ARG A 182 -1.42 2.72 9.70
N ILE A 183 -1.32 2.32 10.97
CA ILE A 183 -0.06 2.03 11.64
C ILE A 183 0.67 0.93 10.88
N ARG A 184 2.00 1.06 10.76
CA ARG A 184 2.83 0.03 10.15
C ARG A 184 2.82 -1.20 11.05
N SER A 185 2.67 -2.37 10.46
CA SER A 185 2.83 -3.64 11.14
C SER A 185 4.09 -4.30 10.61
N ASP A 186 4.90 -4.84 11.50
CA ASP A 186 6.13 -5.55 11.14
C ASP A 186 5.79 -6.79 10.30
N ASN A 187 4.66 -7.46 10.57
CA ASN A 187 4.17 -8.61 9.78
C ASN A 187 3.31 -8.20 8.56
N GLY A 188 3.52 -7.00 8.00
CA GLY A 188 2.83 -6.55 6.79
C GLY A 188 1.30 -6.54 6.91
N LEU A 189 0.59 -7.05 5.90
CA LEU A 189 -0.88 -7.14 5.90
C LEU A 189 -1.41 -8.16 6.93
N ARG A 190 -0.67 -9.24 7.18
CA ARG A 190 -1.07 -10.28 8.15
C ARG A 190 -1.16 -9.70 9.56
N GLY A 191 -0.10 -9.02 10.03
CA GLY A 191 -0.15 -8.43 11.37
C GLY A 191 -1.19 -7.31 11.52
N LYS A 192 -1.58 -6.63 10.43
CA LYS A 192 -2.71 -5.69 10.46
C LYS A 192 -4.06 -6.39 10.61
N LEU A 193 -4.23 -7.52 9.93
CA LEU A 193 -5.40 -8.37 10.11
C LEU A 193 -5.49 -8.88 11.54
N ASP A 194 -4.37 -9.38 12.09
CA ASP A 194 -4.30 -9.87 13.48
C ASP A 194 -4.64 -8.77 14.48
N ALA A 195 -4.07 -7.58 14.31
CA ALA A 195 -4.36 -6.44 15.18
C ALA A 195 -5.83 -5.97 15.08
N TYR A 196 -6.45 -6.10 13.90
CA TYR A 196 -7.87 -5.80 13.74
C TYR A 196 -8.76 -6.86 14.42
N LEU A 197 -8.49 -8.16 14.19
CA LEU A 197 -9.22 -9.25 14.82
C LEU A 197 -9.11 -9.19 16.36
N GLY A 198 -7.90 -8.93 16.88
CA GLY A 198 -7.69 -8.73 18.31
C GLY A 198 -8.45 -7.52 18.85
N SER A 199 -8.62 -6.45 18.06
CA SER A 199 -9.44 -5.30 18.47
C SER A 199 -10.96 -5.58 18.49
N GLU A 200 -11.41 -6.61 17.78
CA GLU A 200 -12.78 -7.14 17.82
C GLU A 200 -12.93 -8.27 18.86
N GLY A 201 -11.88 -8.59 19.63
CA GLY A 201 -11.90 -9.65 20.64
C GLY A 201 -11.84 -11.07 20.05
N ILE A 202 -11.33 -11.22 18.83
CA ILE A 202 -11.24 -12.50 18.12
C ILE A 202 -9.78 -12.95 18.05
N ASP A 203 -9.53 -14.20 18.42
CA ASP A 203 -8.22 -14.82 18.25
C ASP A 203 -7.90 -14.98 16.75
N ALA A 204 -6.77 -14.41 16.34
CA ALA A 204 -6.27 -14.47 14.97
C ALA A 204 -5.99 -15.90 14.49
N SER A 205 -5.71 -16.83 15.42
CA SER A 205 -5.50 -18.26 15.13
C SER A 205 -6.72 -18.93 14.48
N ARG A 206 -7.92 -18.36 14.70
CA ARG A 206 -9.18 -18.82 14.07
C ARG A 206 -9.17 -18.64 12.57
N TYR A 207 -8.43 -17.65 12.06
CA TYR A 207 -8.37 -17.33 10.64
C TYR A 207 -6.91 -17.30 10.14
N PRO A 208 -6.23 -18.46 10.04
CA PRO A 208 -4.84 -18.50 9.61
C PRO A 208 -4.66 -18.15 8.12
N TYR A 209 -5.70 -18.33 7.30
CA TYR A 209 -5.65 -17.97 5.89
C TYR A 209 -6.63 -16.83 5.59
N ALA A 210 -6.17 -15.88 4.79
CA ALA A 210 -7.02 -14.83 4.25
C ALA A 210 -6.76 -14.62 2.75
N TYR A 211 -7.77 -14.16 2.03
CA TYR A 211 -7.66 -13.73 0.64
C TYR A 211 -8.14 -12.30 0.51
N LEU A 212 -7.23 -11.39 0.17
CA LEU A 212 -7.50 -9.97 0.00
C LEU A 212 -7.91 -9.70 -1.44
N VAL A 213 -9.08 -9.12 -1.64
CA VAL A 213 -9.54 -8.61 -2.93
C VAL A 213 -9.66 -7.09 -2.85
N THR A 214 -8.84 -6.38 -3.63
CA THR A 214 -8.77 -4.92 -3.59
C THR A 214 -8.63 -4.31 -4.98
N ALA A 215 -9.04 -3.06 -5.15
CA ALA A 215 -8.83 -2.33 -6.39
C ALA A 215 -7.35 -2.27 -6.77
N ALA A 216 -7.05 -2.47 -8.05
CA ALA A 216 -5.76 -2.14 -8.62
C ALA A 216 -5.60 -0.61 -8.66
N GLN A 217 -4.44 -0.11 -8.24
CA GLN A 217 -4.16 1.33 -8.16
C GLN A 217 -2.88 1.67 -8.90
N LEU A 218 -2.88 2.83 -9.56
CA LEU A 218 -1.69 3.43 -10.13
C LEU A 218 -0.95 4.25 -9.07
N PRO A 219 0.39 4.35 -9.14
CA PRO A 219 1.14 5.28 -8.29
C PRO A 219 0.56 6.70 -8.37
N GLY A 220 0.24 7.29 -7.22
CA GLY A 220 -0.32 8.64 -7.12
C GLY A 220 -1.85 8.72 -7.27
N LEU A 221 -2.51 7.72 -7.87
CA LEU A 221 -3.97 7.65 -7.99
C LEU A 221 -4.53 6.55 -7.09
N ARG A 222 -4.77 6.91 -5.82
CA ARG A 222 -5.23 5.98 -4.78
C ARG A 222 -6.72 6.18 -4.51
N PHE A 223 -7.56 5.64 -5.39
CA PHE A 223 -9.00 5.58 -5.15
C PHE A 223 -9.47 4.13 -5.10
N ASN A 224 -9.90 3.71 -3.92
CA ASN A 224 -10.40 2.37 -3.68
C ASN A 224 -11.57 2.42 -2.71
N PRO A 225 -12.83 2.40 -3.18
CA PRO A 225 -14.02 2.53 -2.35
C PRO A 225 -14.27 1.34 -1.42
N ALA A 226 -13.79 0.14 -1.76
CA ALA A 226 -14.02 -1.07 -0.95
C ALA A 226 -12.93 -2.12 -1.15
N THR A 227 -12.46 -2.68 -0.04
CA THR A 227 -11.57 -3.84 0.00
C THR A 227 -12.25 -4.98 0.77
N PHE A 228 -12.09 -6.20 0.28
CA PHE A 228 -12.70 -7.39 0.85
C PHE A 228 -11.62 -8.33 1.36
N TRP A 229 -11.71 -8.72 2.62
CA TRP A 229 -10.83 -9.73 3.21
C TRP A 229 -11.63 -10.98 3.47
N PHE A 230 -11.46 -12.01 2.65
CA PHE A 230 -12.08 -13.31 2.86
C PHE A 230 -11.24 -14.08 3.89
N LEU A 231 -11.86 -14.55 4.96
CA LEU A 231 -11.20 -15.20 6.08
C LEU A 231 -11.60 -16.67 6.14
N TYR A 232 -10.61 -17.53 6.33
CA TYR A 232 -10.76 -18.97 6.26
C TYR A 232 -10.24 -19.64 7.53
N SER A 233 -10.91 -20.71 7.94
CA SER A 233 -10.48 -21.58 9.05
C SER A 233 -9.16 -22.30 8.75
N PRO A 234 -8.55 -22.98 9.75
CA PRO A 234 -7.42 -23.89 9.51
C PRO A 234 -7.71 -24.97 8.45
N ASP A 235 -8.97 -25.41 8.36
CA ASP A 235 -9.44 -26.37 7.34
C ASP A 235 -9.74 -25.73 5.98
N LYS A 236 -9.39 -24.44 5.80
CA LYS A 236 -9.61 -23.64 4.57
C LYS A 236 -11.08 -23.54 4.18
N VAL A 237 -11.96 -23.47 5.17
CA VAL A 237 -13.38 -23.21 4.99
C VAL A 237 -13.64 -21.71 5.14
N PHE A 238 -14.38 -21.13 4.20
CA PHE A 238 -14.77 -19.71 4.25
C PHE A 238 -15.73 -19.47 5.43
N GLN A 239 -15.31 -18.63 6.37
CA GLN A 239 -16.04 -18.42 7.63
C GLN A 239 -16.41 -16.96 7.91
N ALA A 240 -15.63 -16.00 7.40
CA ALA A 240 -15.88 -14.59 7.66
C ALA A 240 -15.35 -13.72 6.54
N ILE A 241 -15.87 -12.50 6.44
CA ILE A 241 -15.41 -11.49 5.51
C ILE A 241 -15.29 -10.14 6.23
N ILE A 242 -14.19 -9.43 6.01
CA ILE A 242 -14.07 -8.02 6.42
C ILE A 242 -14.30 -7.16 5.19
N LEU A 243 -15.38 -6.39 5.21
CA LEU A 243 -15.64 -5.35 4.21
C LEU A 243 -15.07 -4.03 4.71
N GLU A 244 -13.90 -3.67 4.20
CA GLU A 244 -13.28 -2.36 4.44
C GLU A 244 -13.82 -1.35 3.45
N MET A 245 -14.75 -0.50 3.89
CA MET A 245 -15.24 0.62 3.09
C MET A 245 -14.33 1.82 3.27
N ASN A 246 -13.97 2.48 2.17
CA ASN A 246 -13.23 3.75 2.18
C ASN A 246 -14.08 4.85 1.54
N ASN A 247 -13.88 6.10 1.96
CA ASN A 247 -14.51 7.25 1.32
C ASN A 247 -13.49 8.15 0.62
N VAL A 248 -13.99 9.09 -0.17
CA VAL A 248 -13.18 10.09 -0.90
C VAL A 248 -12.37 11.01 0.02
N PHE A 249 -12.74 11.10 1.30
CA PHE A 249 -12.04 11.93 2.29
C PHE A 249 -10.84 11.21 2.90
N GLY A 250 -10.59 9.96 2.50
CA GLY A 250 -9.49 9.14 3.04
C GLY A 250 -9.80 8.55 4.41
N GLU A 251 -11.05 8.54 4.85
CA GLU A 251 -11.48 7.76 6.00
C GLU A 251 -11.78 6.33 5.57
N ARG A 252 -11.82 5.41 6.55
CA ARG A 252 -12.25 4.03 6.30
C ARG A 252 -12.95 3.42 7.50
N HIS A 253 -13.73 2.39 7.23
CA HIS A 253 -14.42 1.62 8.25
C HIS A 253 -14.49 0.15 7.84
N PRO A 254 -13.82 -0.75 8.59
CA PRO A 254 -13.96 -2.19 8.41
C PRO A 254 -15.26 -2.69 9.05
N TYR A 255 -16.01 -3.49 8.31
CA TYR A 255 -17.15 -4.26 8.81
C TYR A 255 -16.75 -5.73 8.83
N LEU A 256 -16.55 -6.30 10.03
CA LEU A 256 -16.39 -7.74 10.17
C LEU A 256 -17.77 -8.40 10.11
N VAL A 257 -17.89 -9.36 9.21
CA VAL A 257 -19.06 -10.19 9.03
C VAL A 257 -18.63 -11.64 9.21
N THR A 258 -19.29 -12.35 10.11
CA THR A 258 -19.08 -13.79 10.28
C THR A 258 -20.26 -14.56 9.69
N ARG A 259 -20.00 -15.80 9.27
CA ARG A 259 -21.05 -16.72 8.86
C ARG A 259 -21.86 -17.15 10.07
N GLU A 260 -23.18 -17.02 10.00
CA GLU A 260 -24.09 -17.46 11.06
C GLU A 260 -24.34 -18.98 10.98
N VAL A 261 -23.42 -19.78 11.53
CA VAL A 261 -23.52 -21.25 11.51
C VAL A 261 -24.78 -21.77 12.25
N GLN A 262 -25.24 -21.08 13.30
CA GLN A 262 -26.36 -21.54 14.15
C GLN A 262 -27.74 -21.49 13.48
N ALA A 263 -27.94 -20.65 12.47
CA ALA A 263 -29.19 -20.65 11.69
C ALA A 263 -29.23 -21.78 10.66
N GLU A 264 -28.06 -22.32 10.29
CA GLU A 264 -27.88 -23.36 9.30
C GLU A 264 -28.16 -24.76 9.90
N ASP A 265 -27.80 -25.01 11.18
CA ASP A 265 -28.05 -26.31 11.85
C ASP A 265 -29.53 -26.72 11.90
N LYS A 266 -30.46 -25.75 11.88
CA LYS A 266 -31.92 -26.03 11.82
C LYS A 266 -32.43 -26.37 10.41
N HIS A 267 -31.70 -25.99 9.35
CA HIS A 267 -32.04 -26.27 7.95
C HIS A 267 -31.23 -27.43 7.35
N VAL A 268 -30.11 -27.80 7.95
CA VAL A 268 -29.19 -28.86 7.49
C VAL A 268 -29.81 -30.26 7.55
N HIS A 269 -30.84 -30.48 8.39
CA HIS A 269 -31.45 -31.81 8.53
C HIS A 269 -32.26 -32.28 7.30
N ASN A 270 -32.51 -31.43 6.29
CA ASN A 270 -33.31 -31.76 5.11
C ASN A 270 -32.63 -31.41 3.75
N MET A 271 -31.32 -31.14 3.71
CA MET A 271 -30.63 -30.71 2.48
C MET A 271 -29.69 -31.78 1.90
N THR A 272 -29.68 -31.88 0.57
CA THR A 272 -28.76 -32.69 -0.24
C THR A 272 -27.30 -32.21 -0.12
N GLU A 273 -26.31 -33.10 -0.28
CA GLU A 273 -24.86 -32.77 -0.18
C GLU A 273 -24.43 -31.59 -1.08
N ASN A 274 -25.07 -31.42 -2.25
CA ASN A 274 -24.80 -30.30 -3.17
C ASN A 274 -25.22 -28.93 -2.60
N ASP A 275 -26.28 -28.86 -1.80
CA ASP A 275 -26.77 -27.62 -1.19
C ASP A 275 -25.90 -27.20 0.00
N GLN A 276 -25.35 -28.18 0.73
CA GLN A 276 -24.38 -27.95 1.81
C GLN A 276 -23.06 -27.38 1.27
N GLY A 277 -22.58 -27.85 0.11
CA GLY A 277 -21.41 -27.30 -0.56
C GLY A 277 -21.61 -25.86 -1.05
N LEU A 278 -22.82 -25.51 -1.49
CA LEU A 278 -23.18 -24.17 -1.97
C LEU A 278 -23.33 -23.16 -0.82
N LEU A 279 -23.88 -23.60 0.32
CA LEU A 279 -23.95 -22.82 1.56
C LEU A 279 -22.55 -22.53 2.13
N CYS A 280 -21.64 -23.52 2.08
CA CYS A 280 -20.25 -23.33 2.50
C CYS A 280 -19.43 -22.36 1.65
N ALA A 281 -19.95 -21.97 0.48
CA ALA A 281 -19.29 -21.09 -0.45
C ALA A 281 -19.86 -19.65 -0.45
N GLN A 282 -20.79 -19.30 0.46
CA GLN A 282 -21.37 -17.95 0.47
C GLN A 282 -21.66 -17.42 1.89
N ILE A 283 -21.55 -16.10 2.05
CA ILE A 283 -21.98 -15.39 3.25
C ILE A 283 -23.09 -14.41 2.86
N ARG A 284 -24.22 -14.51 3.57
CA ARG A 284 -25.31 -13.54 3.50
C ARG A 284 -25.53 -12.94 4.88
N THR A 285 -25.52 -11.62 4.97
CA THR A 285 -25.76 -10.93 6.24
C THR A 285 -26.36 -9.55 6.02
N THR A 286 -26.82 -8.93 7.10
CA THR A 286 -27.25 -7.53 7.13
C THR A 286 -26.69 -6.86 8.39
N TRP A 287 -26.14 -5.66 8.23
CA TRP A 287 -25.65 -4.85 9.35
C TRP A 287 -26.07 -3.39 9.22
N ARG A 288 -26.02 -2.64 10.32
CA ARG A 288 -26.34 -1.21 10.31
C ARG A 288 -25.26 -0.42 9.58
N LYS A 289 -25.68 0.48 8.69
CA LYS A 289 -24.77 1.46 8.08
C LYS A 289 -24.26 2.39 9.18
N ARG A 290 -22.93 2.53 9.26
CA ARG A 290 -22.26 3.46 10.19
C ARG A 290 -21.27 4.40 9.50
N PHE A 291 -21.01 4.21 8.22
CA PHE A 291 -19.97 4.94 7.50
C PHE A 291 -20.54 5.86 6.40
N HIS A 292 -19.98 7.07 6.29
CA HIS A 292 -20.38 8.05 5.28
C HIS A 292 -19.53 7.88 4.02
N VAL A 293 -20.10 7.19 3.03
CA VAL A 293 -19.41 6.86 1.76
C VAL A 293 -19.81 7.80 0.63
N SER A 294 -21.00 8.38 0.68
CA SER A 294 -21.56 9.20 -0.40
C SER A 294 -22.43 10.32 0.16
N PRO A 295 -22.33 11.54 -0.39
CA PRO A 295 -23.17 12.66 0.02
C PRO A 295 -24.65 12.47 -0.34
N PHE A 296 -24.99 11.52 -1.22
CA PHE A 296 -26.39 11.27 -1.63
C PHE A 296 -27.11 10.24 -0.75
N ASN A 297 -26.51 9.88 0.39
CA ASN A 297 -27.09 8.96 1.35
C ASN A 297 -26.68 9.34 2.79
N SER A 298 -27.67 9.49 3.67
CA SER A 298 -27.46 9.61 5.12
C SER A 298 -26.68 8.40 5.67
N ARG A 299 -26.12 8.53 6.87
CA ARG A 299 -25.51 7.39 7.59
C ARG A 299 -26.53 6.43 8.22
N THR A 300 -27.83 6.66 8.02
CA THR A 300 -28.90 5.80 8.54
C THR A 300 -29.25 4.70 7.54
N GLY A 301 -29.82 3.60 8.06
CA GLY A 301 -30.19 2.41 7.27
C GLY A 301 -29.27 1.23 7.51
N SER A 302 -29.30 0.28 6.58
CA SER A 302 -28.59 -1.00 6.68
C SER A 302 -27.91 -1.36 5.36
N TYR A 303 -26.83 -2.11 5.45
CA TYR A 303 -26.24 -2.82 4.32
C TYR A 303 -26.60 -4.28 4.45
N SER A 304 -26.99 -4.91 3.34
CA SER A 304 -26.99 -6.36 3.21
C SER A 304 -26.00 -6.76 2.14
N MET A 305 -25.31 -7.88 2.36
CA MET A 305 -24.31 -8.39 1.43
C MET A 305 -24.51 -9.87 1.18
N LEU A 306 -24.30 -10.27 -0.07
CA LEU A 306 -24.10 -11.62 -0.52
C LEU A 306 -22.69 -11.68 -1.12
N ALA A 307 -21.81 -12.52 -0.59
CA ALA A 307 -20.47 -12.71 -1.13
C ALA A 307 -20.19 -14.20 -1.29
N LYS A 308 -19.75 -14.61 -2.48
CA LYS A 308 -19.27 -15.98 -2.75
C LYS A 308 -17.78 -16.10 -2.49
N ASP A 309 -17.34 -17.30 -2.13
CA ASP A 309 -15.96 -17.68 -1.89
C ASP A 309 -15.13 -17.70 -3.19
N PRO A 310 -14.22 -16.74 -3.43
CA PRO A 310 -13.54 -16.63 -4.71
C PRO A 310 -12.48 -17.73 -4.98
N PRO A 311 -11.58 -18.08 -4.04
CA PRO A 311 -10.71 -19.25 -4.13
C PRO A 311 -11.40 -20.62 -4.07
N GLY A 312 -12.67 -20.66 -3.66
CA GLY A 312 -13.45 -21.88 -3.51
C GLY A 312 -12.93 -22.85 -2.42
N PRO A 313 -13.54 -24.04 -2.31
CA PRO A 313 -13.21 -25.02 -1.28
C PRO A 313 -11.73 -25.39 -1.25
N GLY A 314 -11.11 -25.29 -0.08
CA GLY A 314 -9.69 -25.60 0.11
C GLY A 314 -8.73 -24.59 -0.51
N MET A 315 -9.23 -23.44 -0.99
CA MET A 315 -8.46 -22.36 -1.63
C MET A 315 -7.60 -22.82 -2.83
N ARG A 316 -8.01 -23.89 -3.53
CA ARG A 316 -7.20 -24.55 -4.58
C ARG A 316 -7.23 -23.86 -5.94
N GLY A 317 -8.19 -22.98 -6.20
CA GLY A 317 -8.30 -22.34 -7.51
C GLY A 317 -9.42 -21.31 -7.58
N PHE A 318 -9.15 -20.17 -8.23
CA PHE A 318 -10.10 -19.08 -8.34
C PHE A 318 -11.32 -19.48 -9.19
N ARG A 319 -12.51 -19.43 -8.60
CA ARG A 319 -13.80 -19.79 -9.21
C ARG A 319 -14.61 -18.58 -9.71
N GLY A 320 -14.09 -17.39 -9.52
CA GLY A 320 -14.77 -16.14 -9.85
C GLY A 320 -15.07 -15.30 -8.61
N LEU A 321 -15.23 -14.01 -8.82
CA LEU A 321 -15.68 -13.08 -7.80
C LEU A 321 -17.15 -12.76 -8.05
N ASP A 322 -17.96 -12.81 -7.00
CA ASP A 322 -19.37 -12.39 -7.03
C ASP A 322 -19.76 -11.84 -5.66
N ILE A 323 -19.90 -10.52 -5.60
CA ILE A 323 -20.28 -9.78 -4.40
C ILE A 323 -21.41 -8.83 -4.75
N SER A 324 -22.51 -8.92 -4.02
CA SER A 324 -23.66 -8.03 -4.15
C SER A 324 -23.90 -7.33 -2.81
N ILE A 325 -23.89 -6.00 -2.80
CA ILE A 325 -24.15 -5.17 -1.63
C ILE A 325 -25.39 -4.31 -1.89
N THR A 326 -26.39 -4.41 -1.02
CA THR A 326 -27.59 -3.57 -1.06
C THR A 326 -27.58 -2.61 0.11
N LEU A 327 -27.74 -1.31 -0.18
CA LEU A 327 -28.01 -0.28 0.80
C LEU A 327 -29.52 -0.08 0.92
N SER A 328 -30.06 -0.28 2.12
CA SER A 328 -31.46 -0.04 2.45
C SER A 328 -31.62 1.19 3.34
N SER A 329 -32.76 1.86 3.19
CA SER A 329 -33.19 2.99 4.02
C SER A 329 -33.47 2.52 5.46
N SER A 330 -33.68 3.46 6.39
CA SER A 330 -34.15 3.15 7.75
C SER A 330 -35.57 2.56 7.80
N LYS A 331 -36.31 2.63 6.68
CA LYS A 331 -37.62 1.99 6.46
C LYS A 331 -37.50 0.68 5.67
N ASP A 332 -36.31 0.08 5.63
CA ASP A 332 -35.98 -1.16 4.89
C ASP A 332 -36.25 -1.14 3.37
N GLN A 333 -36.41 0.04 2.79
CA GLN A 333 -36.54 0.19 1.34
C GLN A 333 -35.16 0.16 0.66
N PRO A 334 -34.93 -0.72 -0.34
CA PRO A 334 -33.65 -0.80 -1.04
C PRO A 334 -33.41 0.48 -1.86
N LYS A 335 -32.29 1.15 -1.60
CA LYS A 335 -31.91 2.41 -2.25
C LYS A 335 -30.90 2.22 -3.36
N VAL A 336 -29.83 1.46 -3.08
CA VAL A 336 -28.73 1.26 -4.02
C VAL A 336 -28.30 -0.20 -3.96
N LEU A 337 -28.34 -0.88 -5.08
CA LEU A 337 -27.74 -2.19 -5.29
C LEU A 337 -26.40 -2.01 -5.99
N THR A 338 -25.35 -2.62 -5.48
CA THR A 338 -24.02 -2.62 -6.06
C THR A 338 -23.56 -4.05 -6.27
N ASN A 339 -23.27 -4.44 -7.51
CA ASN A 339 -22.71 -5.77 -7.78
C ASN A 339 -21.29 -5.61 -8.31
N LEU A 340 -20.39 -6.43 -7.79
CA LEU A 340 -19.01 -6.58 -8.19
C LEU A 340 -18.78 -8.04 -8.56
N PHE A 341 -18.44 -8.27 -9.83
CA PHE A 341 -18.18 -9.63 -10.31
C PHE A 341 -16.97 -9.66 -11.23
N SER A 342 -16.30 -10.81 -11.30
CA SER A 342 -15.20 -11.03 -12.24
C SER A 342 -15.73 -11.23 -13.66
N GLU A 343 -15.08 -10.61 -14.65
CA GLU A 343 -15.37 -10.78 -16.07
C GLU A 343 -14.18 -11.46 -16.75
N GLY A 344 -14.40 -12.63 -17.34
CA GLY A 344 -13.33 -13.41 -17.96
C GLY A 344 -12.42 -14.11 -16.94
N GLU A 345 -11.27 -14.59 -17.41
CA GLU A 345 -10.33 -15.36 -16.60
C GLU A 345 -9.46 -14.46 -15.73
N ALA A 346 -9.27 -14.87 -14.47
CA ALA A 346 -8.29 -14.24 -13.59
C ALA A 346 -6.87 -14.59 -14.06
N ILE A 347 -6.02 -13.58 -14.09
CA ILE A 347 -4.72 -13.65 -14.72
C ILE A 347 -3.64 -13.75 -13.64
N ASP A 348 -2.85 -14.81 -13.70
CA ASP A 348 -1.65 -14.95 -12.88
C ASP A 348 -0.50 -14.15 -13.49
N PRO A 349 -0.02 -13.06 -12.84
CA PRO A 349 1.02 -12.20 -13.39
C PRO A 349 2.35 -12.94 -13.64
N TYR A 350 2.59 -14.07 -12.96
CA TYR A 350 3.80 -14.86 -13.13
C TYR A 350 3.75 -15.76 -14.37
N LYS A 351 2.55 -16.12 -14.83
CA LYS A 351 2.36 -16.98 -16.02
C LYS A 351 2.29 -16.19 -17.33
N ILE A 352 2.04 -14.89 -17.30
CA ILE A 352 1.98 -14.05 -18.51
C ILE A 352 3.39 -13.76 -19.06
N SER A 353 3.53 -13.86 -20.38
CA SER A 353 4.68 -13.32 -21.13
C SER A 353 4.81 -11.79 -20.98
N ILE A 354 6.00 -11.24 -21.28
CA ILE A 354 6.27 -9.80 -21.17
C ILE A 354 5.35 -8.99 -22.10
N SER A 355 5.16 -9.43 -23.35
CA SER A 355 4.25 -8.78 -24.30
C SER A 355 2.80 -8.81 -23.83
N GLY A 356 2.37 -9.92 -23.20
CA GLY A 356 1.06 -10.02 -22.58
C GLY A 356 0.88 -9.04 -21.41
N ARG A 357 1.92 -8.85 -20.58
CA ARG A 357 1.91 -7.85 -19.49
C ARG A 357 1.79 -6.42 -20.03
N VAL A 358 2.52 -6.07 -21.09
CA VAL A 358 2.45 -4.76 -21.76
C VAL A 358 1.06 -4.51 -22.29
N ARG A 359 0.51 -5.46 -23.05
CA ARG A 359 -0.83 -5.35 -23.62
C ARG A 359 -1.91 -5.25 -22.54
N PHE A 360 -1.79 -6.05 -21.48
CA PHE A 360 -2.72 -6.00 -20.35
C PHE A 360 -2.67 -4.64 -19.66
N ALA A 361 -1.49 -4.18 -19.25
CA ALA A 361 -1.32 -2.90 -18.58
C ALA A 361 -1.81 -1.72 -19.44
N SER A 362 -1.49 -1.70 -20.74
CA SER A 362 -1.94 -0.64 -21.63
C SER A 362 -3.46 -0.64 -21.83
N SER A 363 -4.09 -1.83 -21.92
CA SER A 363 -5.54 -1.95 -22.05
C SER A 363 -6.29 -1.46 -20.80
N TRP A 364 -5.70 -1.60 -19.61
CA TRP A 364 -6.32 -1.22 -18.35
C TRP A 364 -5.96 0.19 -17.88
N LEU A 365 -4.89 0.80 -18.41
CA LEU A 365 -4.42 2.13 -18.02
C LEU A 365 -5.52 3.19 -18.15
N GLY A 366 -6.25 3.19 -19.27
CA GLY A 366 -7.36 4.12 -19.51
C GLY A 366 -8.49 3.96 -18.49
N SER A 367 -8.87 2.72 -18.17
CA SER A 367 -9.90 2.41 -17.18
C SER A 367 -9.51 2.91 -15.79
N LEU A 368 -8.26 2.73 -15.38
CA LEU A 368 -7.74 3.13 -14.06
C LEU A 368 -7.66 4.65 -13.90
N LEU A 369 -7.13 5.35 -14.92
CA LEU A 369 -7.09 6.81 -14.94
C LEU A 369 -8.49 7.43 -14.94
N ALA A 370 -9.47 6.74 -15.56
CA ALA A 370 -10.84 7.21 -15.62
C ALA A 370 -11.65 6.98 -14.33
N ILE A 371 -11.14 6.27 -13.32
CA ILE A 371 -11.91 5.95 -12.10
C ILE A 371 -12.39 7.22 -11.39
N LEU A 372 -11.48 8.16 -11.08
CA LEU A 372 -11.82 9.39 -10.38
C LEU A 372 -12.66 10.35 -11.25
N PRO A 373 -12.31 10.62 -12.52
CA PRO A 373 -13.18 11.39 -13.42
C PRO A 373 -14.59 10.83 -13.54
N ARG A 374 -14.75 9.50 -13.65
CA ARG A 374 -16.07 8.84 -13.68
C ARG A 374 -16.80 9.04 -12.36
N PHE A 375 -16.14 8.84 -11.23
CA PHE A 375 -16.72 9.10 -9.91
C PHE A 375 -17.23 10.55 -9.79
N MET A 376 -16.43 11.53 -10.24
CA MET A 376 -16.83 12.94 -10.25
C MET A 376 -18.02 13.18 -11.18
N MET A 377 -17.99 12.64 -12.40
CA MET A 377 -19.08 12.78 -13.38
C MET A 377 -20.41 12.21 -12.83
N GLU A 378 -20.39 10.99 -12.31
CA GLU A 378 -21.56 10.33 -11.73
C GLU A 378 -22.08 11.10 -10.50
N SER A 379 -21.17 11.63 -9.67
CA SER A 379 -21.55 12.47 -8.53
C SER A 379 -22.21 13.77 -8.97
N THR A 380 -21.69 14.42 -10.02
CA THR A 380 -22.27 15.65 -10.60
C THR A 380 -23.65 15.39 -11.20
N ILE A 381 -23.82 14.28 -11.94
CA ILE A 381 -25.13 13.89 -12.47
C ILE A 381 -26.15 13.73 -11.33
N LEU A 382 -25.77 13.07 -10.24
CA LEU A 382 -26.64 12.91 -9.08
C LEU A 382 -26.92 14.22 -8.34
N PHE A 383 -25.94 15.13 -8.27
CA PHE A 383 -26.08 16.44 -7.63
C PHE A 383 -27.17 17.30 -8.29
N PHE A 384 -27.25 17.27 -9.61
CA PHE A 384 -28.27 18.01 -10.35
C PHE A 384 -29.64 17.31 -10.40
N LYS A 385 -29.82 16.14 -9.75
CA LYS A 385 -31.15 15.50 -9.66
C LYS A 385 -31.98 16.12 -8.53
N PRO A 386 -33.15 16.70 -8.81
CA PRO A 386 -33.88 17.56 -7.87
C PRO A 386 -34.43 16.86 -6.62
N SER A 387 -34.56 15.54 -6.60
CA SER A 387 -35.08 14.79 -5.44
C SER A 387 -34.01 14.05 -4.63
N LEU A 388 -32.72 14.31 -4.90
CA LEU A 388 -31.63 13.75 -4.11
C LEU A 388 -31.12 14.77 -3.10
N HIS A 389 -31.37 14.50 -1.83
CA HIS A 389 -30.83 15.32 -0.75
C HIS A 389 -29.30 15.14 -0.66
N PHE A 390 -28.59 16.27 -0.58
CA PHE A 390 -27.15 16.32 -0.37
C PHE A 390 -26.83 16.39 1.13
N TRP A 391 -26.16 15.38 1.63
CA TRP A 391 -25.70 15.27 3.01
C TRP A 391 -24.26 15.74 3.10
N TYR A 392 -24.01 16.74 3.93
CA TYR A 392 -22.65 17.14 4.28
C TYR A 392 -21.91 16.02 5.00
N ARG A 393 -20.59 16.03 4.86
CA ARG A 393 -19.71 15.07 5.52
C ARG A 393 -19.83 15.25 7.05
N PRO A 394 -20.23 14.20 7.80
CA PRO A 394 -20.24 14.23 9.26
C PRO A 394 -18.86 13.90 9.83
N GLU A 395 -18.64 14.18 11.11
CA GLU A 395 -17.44 13.74 11.82
C GLU A 395 -17.34 12.19 11.84
N PRO A 396 -16.12 11.64 11.72
CA PRO A 396 -15.89 10.20 11.83
C PRO A 396 -16.33 9.68 13.20
N TYR A 397 -16.94 8.49 13.22
CA TYR A 397 -17.19 7.79 14.48
C TYR A 397 -15.87 7.28 15.10
N LYS A 398 -15.91 6.99 16.40
CA LYS A 398 -14.74 6.48 17.16
C LYS A 398 -14.23 5.13 16.66
N GLU A 399 -15.12 4.32 16.08
CA GLU A 399 -14.81 3.03 15.47
C GLU A 399 -14.26 3.16 14.04
N SER A 400 -14.49 4.30 13.38
CA SER A 400 -13.92 4.58 12.06
C SER A 400 -12.45 4.99 12.17
N ILE A 401 -11.71 4.68 11.11
CA ILE A 401 -10.31 5.08 10.98
C ILE A 401 -10.28 6.37 10.17
N GLY A 402 -9.83 7.46 10.81
CA GLY A 402 -9.72 8.78 10.20
C GLY A 402 -8.70 8.84 9.05
N ARG A 403 -8.68 9.99 8.36
CA ARG A 403 -7.71 10.23 7.29
C ARG A 403 -6.29 10.39 7.82
N SER A 404 -5.32 10.29 6.92
CA SER A 404 -3.94 10.64 7.25
C SER A 404 -3.83 12.14 7.56
N ALA A 405 -3.04 12.45 8.58
CA ALA A 405 -2.73 13.82 8.95
C ALA A 405 -1.90 14.48 7.85
N ASN A 406 -2.27 15.72 7.49
CA ASN A 406 -1.44 16.56 6.64
C ASN A 406 -0.23 17.07 7.45
N TRP A 407 0.70 17.74 6.78
CA TRP A 407 1.94 18.19 7.42
C TRP A 407 1.71 19.22 8.54
N ILE A 408 0.71 20.10 8.40
CA ILE A 408 0.34 21.10 9.41
C ILE A 408 -0.22 20.40 10.66
N GLU A 409 -1.13 19.46 10.46
CA GLU A 409 -1.73 18.67 11.54
C GLU A 409 -0.69 17.85 12.29
N LYS A 410 0.31 17.30 11.60
CA LYS A 410 1.44 16.62 12.25
C LYS A 410 2.21 17.54 13.20
N ILE A 411 2.42 18.79 12.79
CA ILE A 411 3.10 19.80 13.63
C ILE A 411 2.19 20.18 14.81
N LEU A 412 0.91 20.47 14.55
CA LEU A 412 -0.04 20.84 15.59
C LEU A 412 -0.26 19.71 16.59
N GLU A 413 -0.26 18.46 16.14
CA GLU A 413 -0.39 17.28 16.99
C GLU A 413 0.78 17.18 17.99
N GLN A 414 2.01 17.47 17.56
CA GLN A 414 3.17 17.51 18.46
C GLN A 414 3.01 18.58 19.54
N VAL A 415 2.60 19.80 19.15
CA VAL A 415 2.38 20.90 20.09
C VAL A 415 1.24 20.58 21.06
N PHE A 416 0.12 20.07 20.55
CA PHE A 416 -1.03 19.66 21.34
C PHE A 416 -0.67 18.56 22.33
N ARG A 417 0.13 17.58 21.91
CA ARG A 417 0.60 16.48 22.75
C ARG A 417 1.42 16.97 23.94
N GLU A 418 2.39 17.86 23.71
CA GLU A 418 3.20 18.43 24.79
C GLU A 418 2.36 19.33 25.71
N TYR A 419 1.41 20.08 25.16
CA TYR A 419 0.47 20.86 25.96
C TYR A 419 -0.43 19.97 26.83
N LEU A 420 -0.95 18.87 26.27
CA LEU A 420 -1.77 17.91 27.02
C LEU A 420 -0.97 17.26 28.15
N LYS A 421 0.26 16.83 27.87
CA LYS A 421 1.18 16.30 28.89
C LYS A 421 1.42 17.31 30.00
N HIS A 422 1.65 18.57 29.65
CA HIS A 422 1.83 19.66 30.60
C HIS A 422 0.61 19.86 31.52
N LEU A 423 -0.60 19.78 30.96
CA LEU A 423 -1.85 19.88 31.74
C LEU A 423 -2.00 18.70 32.71
N VAL A 424 -1.76 17.46 32.27
CA VAL A 424 -1.86 16.27 33.13
C VAL A 424 -0.84 16.33 34.27
N GLN A 425 0.39 16.76 33.98
CA GLN A 425 1.45 16.89 34.99
C GLN A 425 1.15 17.96 36.05
N ARG A 426 0.31 18.95 35.73
CA ARG A 426 -0.10 20.02 36.67
C ARG A 426 -1.47 19.76 37.31
N SER A 427 -2.14 18.67 36.94
CA SER A 427 -3.42 18.29 37.54
C SER A 427 -3.22 17.94 39.01
N THR A 428 -3.99 18.58 39.88
CA THR A 428 -4.08 18.20 41.30
C THR A 428 -4.93 16.93 41.48
N ALA A 429 -5.86 16.66 40.57
CA ALA A 429 -6.65 15.45 40.56
C ALA A 429 -5.85 14.23 40.03
N PRO A 430 -6.07 13.01 40.57
CA PRO A 430 -5.45 11.79 40.06
C PRO A 430 -6.06 11.46 38.69
N VAL A 431 -5.28 11.65 37.62
CA VAL A 431 -5.74 11.50 36.24
C VAL A 431 -4.68 10.75 35.46
N THR A 432 -5.10 9.70 34.75
CA THR A 432 -4.27 8.99 33.78
C THR A 432 -4.91 9.10 32.41
N ILE A 433 -4.18 9.66 31.44
CA ILE A 433 -4.65 9.83 30.06
C ILE A 433 -3.87 8.92 29.13
N LEU A 434 -4.55 7.97 28.48
CA LEU A 434 -4.03 7.26 27.32
C LEU A 434 -4.33 8.08 26.07
N TYR A 435 -3.31 8.74 25.55
CA TYR A 435 -3.38 9.50 24.32
C TYR A 435 -3.03 8.64 23.11
N THR A 436 -3.96 8.55 22.16
CA THR A 436 -3.75 7.86 20.87
C THR A 436 -3.90 8.85 19.72
N PRO A 437 -2.80 9.31 19.10
CA PRO A 437 -2.87 10.11 17.89
C PRO A 437 -3.40 9.24 16.73
N ARG A 438 -4.46 9.68 16.06
CA ARG A 438 -4.99 9.02 14.85
C ARG A 438 -4.68 9.88 13.64
N GLY A 439 -4.21 9.24 12.56
CA GLY A 439 -3.84 9.93 11.31
C GLY A 439 -2.33 10.13 11.13
N VAL A 440 -1.53 10.04 12.20
CA VAL A 440 -0.06 10.04 12.13
C VAL A 440 0.45 8.61 12.28
N ALA A 441 0.87 7.98 11.18
CA ALA A 441 1.23 6.55 11.18
C ALA A 441 2.45 6.20 12.04
N GLU A 442 3.32 7.17 12.31
CA GLU A 442 4.58 7.01 13.07
C GLU A 442 4.41 7.30 14.57
N ALA A 443 3.26 7.86 14.96
CA ALA A 443 3.05 8.29 16.34
C ALA A 443 2.56 7.12 17.20
N SER A 444 3.34 6.78 18.24
CA SER A 444 2.97 5.77 19.23
C SER A 444 1.90 6.30 20.20
N LYS A 445 1.15 5.36 20.78
CA LYS A 445 0.30 5.65 21.95
C LYS A 445 1.19 6.10 23.10
N GLN A 446 0.74 7.06 23.88
CA GLN A 446 1.45 7.53 25.07
C GLN A 446 0.48 7.65 26.24
N THR A 447 0.95 7.23 27.41
CA THR A 447 0.22 7.38 28.66
C THR A 447 0.80 8.56 29.43
N PHE A 448 -0.05 9.51 29.82
CA PHE A 448 0.31 10.62 30.69
C PHE A 448 -0.33 10.39 32.06
N ILE A 449 0.46 10.47 33.12
CA ILE A 449 0.02 10.20 34.49
C ILE A 449 0.25 11.47 35.31
N SER A 450 -0.75 11.90 36.10
CA SER A 450 -0.60 13.04 37.01
C SER A 450 0.20 12.65 38.27
N PRO A 451 0.93 13.60 38.90
CA PRO A 451 1.75 13.29 40.08
C PRO A 451 0.94 12.80 41.28
N SER A 452 -0.32 13.22 41.39
CA SER A 452 -1.24 12.82 42.46
C SER A 452 -1.76 11.39 42.32
N THR A 453 -1.54 10.72 41.19
CA THR A 453 -1.85 9.30 41.01
C THR A 453 -0.74 8.39 41.58
N CYS A 454 0.48 8.89 41.76
CA CYS A 454 1.57 8.13 42.38
C CYS A 454 1.44 8.15 43.91
N GLY A 455 1.24 6.98 44.52
CA GLY A 455 1.33 6.83 45.98
C GLY A 455 2.72 7.20 46.51
N PRO A 456 2.87 7.54 47.80
CA PRO A 456 4.16 7.91 48.37
C PRO A 456 5.09 6.68 48.41
N GLY A 457 5.90 6.50 47.37
CA GLY A 457 6.93 5.46 47.29
C GLY A 457 7.13 4.77 45.94
N GLU A 458 6.22 4.92 44.98
CA GLU A 458 6.35 4.26 43.66
C GLU A 458 6.92 5.20 42.59
N SER A 459 7.91 4.71 41.86
CA SER A 459 8.56 5.46 40.77
C SER A 459 7.73 5.38 39.49
N ILE A 460 7.68 6.47 38.72
CA ILE A 460 6.96 6.59 37.44
C ILE A 460 7.38 5.52 36.40
N ARG A 461 8.52 4.85 36.60
CA ARG A 461 9.03 3.84 35.66
C ARG A 461 8.44 2.44 35.85
N ASP A 462 7.79 2.15 36.98
CA ASP A 462 7.35 0.79 37.31
C ASP A 462 5.88 0.48 36.95
N GLN A 463 5.08 1.48 36.55
CA GLN A 463 3.63 1.34 36.31
C GLN A 463 3.20 1.16 34.84
N ASP A 464 4.13 0.96 33.88
CA ASP A 464 3.77 0.77 32.47
C ASP A 464 2.94 -0.53 32.21
N GLN A 465 2.70 -1.35 33.24
CA GLN A 465 1.97 -2.62 33.15
C GLN A 465 0.75 -2.78 34.09
N SER A 466 0.47 -1.85 35.02
CA SER A 466 -0.72 -1.94 35.89
C SER A 466 -1.40 -0.59 36.05
N VAL A 467 -2.24 -0.23 35.10
CA VAL A 467 -3.11 0.95 35.22
C VAL A 467 -4.41 0.51 35.85
N ASP A 468 -4.66 0.94 37.09
CA ASP A 468 -5.98 0.80 37.73
C ASP A 468 -7.06 1.47 36.88
N ALA A 469 -8.12 0.72 36.59
CA ALA A 469 -9.15 1.07 35.62
C ALA A 469 -10.02 2.28 36.01
N ASP A 470 -9.96 2.70 37.29
CA ASP A 470 -10.92 3.64 37.87
C ASP A 470 -10.72 5.10 37.42
N PHE A 471 -9.55 5.47 36.85
CA PHE A 471 -9.26 6.85 36.41
C PHE A 471 -8.59 6.97 35.03
N LEU A 472 -8.78 5.98 34.15
CA LEU A 472 -8.21 5.99 32.81
C LEU A 472 -9.09 6.72 31.78
N PHE A 473 -8.65 7.89 31.32
CA PHE A 473 -9.27 8.60 30.21
C PHE A 473 -8.59 8.28 28.88
N THR A 474 -9.35 7.84 27.89
CA THR A 474 -8.83 7.61 26.53
C THR A 474 -9.14 8.81 25.64
N LEU A 475 -8.10 9.54 25.21
CA LEU A 475 -8.23 10.63 24.26
C LEU A 475 -7.75 10.19 22.87
N ARG A 476 -8.61 10.38 21.86
CA ARG A 476 -8.28 10.07 20.45
C ARG A 476 -8.40 11.34 19.62
N LEU A 477 -7.29 11.81 19.06
CA LEU A 477 -7.31 12.92 18.11
C LEU A 477 -7.52 12.35 16.70
N LEU A 478 -8.69 12.60 16.11
CA LEU A 478 -9.02 12.16 14.75
C LEU A 478 -8.77 13.32 13.77
N CYS A 479 -8.05 13.05 12.68
CA CYS A 479 -8.03 13.97 11.54
C CYS A 479 -9.37 13.87 10.80
N ALA A 480 -10.12 14.98 10.82
CA ALA A 480 -11.27 15.23 9.97
C ALA A 480 -10.80 15.93 8.70
#